data_AF-A0A9E7H2G3-F1
#
_entry.id   AF-A0A9E7H2G3-F1
#
_cell.length_a   1.000
_cell.length_b   1.000
_cell.length_c   1.000
_cell.angle_alpha   90.00
_cell.angle_beta   90.00
_cell.angle_gamma   90.00
#
_symmetry.space_group_name_H-M   'P 1'
#
loop_
_entity.id
_entity.type
_entity.pdbx_description
1 polymer ?
#
loop_
_entity_poly.entity_id
_entity_poly.type
_entity_poly.pdbx_seq_one_letter_code
_entity_poly.pdbx_strand_id
1 'polypeptide(L)'
;MSFAYSSIGLCLCLLEFSSHPKFKGTLTGVQVGTRNVSSTIKIWDSFQALGNVAFAYTFSMLLIEIQDTLKSPPSENSTMKKASIYGIGLTTLFYISLGCLGYATFGNDTPGNILTGFRKPIWLIDIANLAVLIHLFGAYQLFAQPIFAFYEQWSAKKWPNAGFFQRVYTLNLPFSKSRSIKFTLCKLILRTLFVLVTTVVAMMLPFFNAVVGLLGALGFWPLTVYYPMSMYMSQAKIKKRQFKWVMLQVLSLVCLFISLVAIIGSVADITEHLKHAELFKIKL
;
A
#
# COMPACT_ATOMS: atom_id res chain seq x y z
N MET A 1 -3.68 6.84 -1.04
CA MET A 1 -2.83 8.05 -1.07
C MET A 1 -3.57 9.19 -0.41
N SER A 2 -2.86 9.95 0.43
CA SER A 2 -3.44 11.14 1.06
C SER A 2 -3.47 12.29 0.05
N PHE A 3 -4.68 12.78 -0.26
CA PHE A 3 -4.88 13.84 -1.25
C PHE A 3 -4.11 15.12 -0.92
N ALA A 4 -4.15 15.54 0.35
CA ALA A 4 -3.46 16.75 0.80
C ALA A 4 -1.93 16.60 0.71
N TYR A 5 -1.39 15.46 1.13
CA TYR A 5 0.05 15.17 0.98
C TYR A 5 0.48 15.22 -0.48
N SER A 6 -0.25 14.55 -1.37
CA SER A 6 0.06 14.50 -2.80
C SER A 6 -0.03 15.88 -3.45
N SER A 7 -1.04 16.67 -3.08
CA SER A 7 -1.23 18.03 -3.61
C SER A 7 -0.13 18.98 -3.14
N ILE A 8 0.24 18.93 -1.86
CA ILE A 8 1.33 19.73 -1.31
C ILE A 8 2.66 19.34 -1.94
N GLY A 9 2.97 18.04 -2.01
CA GLY A 9 4.19 17.54 -2.63
C GLY A 9 4.30 17.97 -4.10
N LEU A 10 3.19 17.92 -4.85
CA LEU A 10 3.15 18.32 -6.25
C LEU A 10 3.36 19.84 -6.39
N CYS A 11 2.72 20.65 -5.55
CA CYS A 11 2.91 22.09 -5.52
C CYS A 11 4.37 22.45 -5.20
N LEU A 12 4.98 21.82 -4.21
CA LEU A 12 6.40 22.02 -3.87
C LEU A 12 7.33 21.63 -5.03
N CYS A 13 7.07 20.50 -5.69
CA CYS A 13 7.84 20.09 -6.87
C CYS A 13 7.72 21.12 -8.01
N LEU A 14 6.51 21.61 -8.28
CA LEU A 14 6.26 22.63 -9.30
C LEU A 14 6.97 23.94 -9.01
N LEU A 15 6.89 24.43 -7.77
CA LEU A 15 7.53 25.69 -7.36
C LEU A 15 9.05 25.60 -7.45
N GLU A 16 9.63 24.48 -7.00
CA GLU A 16 11.06 24.24 -7.06
C GLU A 16 11.55 24.14 -8.52
N PHE A 17 10.82 23.41 -9.37
CA PHE A 17 11.14 23.32 -10.80
C PHE A 17 11.00 24.67 -11.50
N SER A 18 9.99 25.47 -11.15
CA SER A 18 9.76 26.79 -11.74
C SER A 18 10.84 27.79 -11.34
N SER A 19 11.34 27.69 -10.11
CA SER A 19 12.42 28.54 -9.60
C SER A 19 13.78 28.13 -10.18
N HIS A 20 13.96 26.84 -10.49
CA HIS A 20 15.18 26.29 -11.07
C HIS A 20 14.84 25.42 -12.29
N PRO A 21 14.56 26.02 -13.48
CA PRO A 21 14.05 25.32 -14.66
C PRO A 21 15.13 24.51 -15.39
N LYS A 22 15.83 23.64 -14.66
CA LYS A 22 16.80 22.69 -15.18
C LYS A 22 16.33 21.28 -14.83
N PHE A 23 16.14 20.48 -15.87
CA PHE A 23 15.81 19.07 -15.69
C PHE A 23 17.02 18.33 -15.13
N LYS A 24 16.92 17.85 -13.88
CA LYS A 24 18.03 17.15 -13.20
C LYS A 24 18.03 15.65 -13.46
N GLY A 25 16.92 15.10 -13.97
CA GLY A 25 16.79 13.69 -14.30
C GLY A 25 17.58 13.30 -15.54
N THR A 26 18.03 12.05 -15.58
CA THR A 26 18.67 11.46 -16.77
C THR A 26 17.82 10.31 -17.32
N LEU A 27 17.95 10.02 -18.62
CA LEU A 27 17.13 8.98 -19.27
C LEU A 27 17.39 7.58 -18.68
N THR A 28 18.64 7.30 -18.32
CA THR A 28 19.06 5.99 -17.79
C THR A 28 19.09 5.96 -16.26
N GLY A 29 18.66 7.03 -15.58
CA GLY A 29 18.72 7.15 -14.13
C GLY A 29 20.15 7.24 -13.59
N VAL A 30 20.34 6.80 -12.35
CA VAL A 30 21.65 6.83 -11.67
C VAL A 30 22.72 6.12 -12.52
N GLN A 31 23.86 6.77 -12.73
CA GLN A 31 24.98 6.20 -13.47
C GLN A 31 25.74 5.19 -12.61
N VAL A 32 26.13 4.05 -13.20
CA VAL A 32 26.93 3.03 -12.54
C VAL A 32 28.29 3.61 -12.17
N GLY A 33 28.76 3.36 -10.94
CA GLY A 33 30.00 3.92 -10.39
C GLY A 33 29.83 5.28 -9.70
N THR A 34 28.70 5.96 -9.88
CA THR A 34 28.35 7.15 -9.07
C THR A 34 27.78 6.67 -7.73
N ARG A 35 28.25 7.23 -6.60
CA ARG A 35 27.81 6.87 -5.23
C ARG A 35 27.87 5.37 -4.90
N ASN A 36 28.89 4.67 -5.38
CA ASN A 36 29.07 3.22 -5.17
C ASN A 36 27.90 2.35 -5.68
N VAL A 37 27.08 2.87 -6.61
CA VAL A 37 26.01 2.08 -7.23
C VAL A 37 26.61 1.13 -8.27
N SER A 38 26.50 -0.17 -8.01
CA SER A 38 26.87 -1.23 -8.96
C SER A 38 25.77 -1.47 -9.99
N SER A 39 26.11 -2.09 -11.13
CA SER A 39 25.13 -2.49 -12.15
C SER A 39 24.04 -3.40 -11.56
N THR A 40 24.42 -4.26 -10.62
CA THR A 40 23.53 -5.20 -9.94
C THR A 40 22.51 -4.48 -9.08
N ILE A 41 22.94 -3.52 -8.24
CA ILE A 41 22.03 -2.71 -7.41
C ILE A 41 21.03 -1.96 -8.30
N LYS A 42 21.50 -1.35 -9.39
CA LYS A 42 20.63 -0.64 -10.33
C LYS A 42 19.53 -1.52 -10.93
N ILE A 43 19.84 -2.78 -11.24
CA ILE A 43 18.86 -3.75 -11.74
C ILE A 43 17.85 -4.11 -10.64
N TRP A 44 18.32 -4.35 -9.42
CA TRP A 44 17.44 -4.65 -8.28
C TRP A 44 16.48 -3.52 -7.96
N ASP A 45 16.97 -2.27 -7.95
CA ASP A 45 16.14 -1.08 -7.75
C ASP A 45 15.07 -0.95 -8.84
N SER A 46 15.43 -1.23 -10.10
CA SER A 46 14.51 -1.21 -11.23
C SER A 46 13.41 -2.27 -11.09
N PHE A 47 13.77 -3.47 -10.65
CA PHE A 47 12.81 -4.55 -10.40
C PHE A 47 11.91 -4.25 -9.19
N GLN A 48 12.48 -3.74 -8.09
CA GLN A 48 11.71 -3.30 -6.93
C GLN A 48 10.70 -2.22 -7.31
N ALA A 49 11.08 -1.28 -8.20
CA ALA A 49 10.18 -0.23 -8.66
C ALA A 49 8.91 -0.78 -9.32
N LEU A 50 8.98 -1.92 -10.03
CA LEU A 50 7.79 -2.60 -10.56
C LEU A 50 6.85 -3.06 -9.43
N GLY A 51 7.41 -3.57 -8.33
CA GLY A 51 6.66 -3.91 -7.13
C GLY A 51 6.02 -2.69 -6.48
N ASN A 52 6.73 -1.57 -6.41
CA ASN A 52 6.20 -0.31 -5.88
C ASN A 52 5.02 0.21 -6.73
N VAL A 53 5.12 0.12 -8.05
CA VAL A 53 4.00 0.45 -8.97
C VAL A 53 2.83 -0.51 -8.75
N ALA A 54 3.08 -1.81 -8.61
CA ALA A 54 2.04 -2.80 -8.35
C ALA A 54 1.32 -2.54 -7.01
N PHE A 55 2.07 -2.16 -5.98
CA PHE A 55 1.52 -1.75 -4.68
C PHE A 55 0.63 -0.50 -4.79
N ALA A 56 1.04 0.46 -5.62
CA ALA A 56 0.36 1.74 -5.76
C ALA A 56 -1.10 1.60 -6.24
N TYR A 57 -1.44 0.47 -6.89
CA TYR A 57 -2.73 0.16 -7.47
C TYR A 57 -3.48 -1.02 -6.81
N THR A 58 -3.10 -1.46 -5.60
CA THR A 58 -3.65 -2.70 -5.00
C THR A 58 -4.99 -2.51 -4.25
N PHE A 59 -5.96 -1.82 -4.86
CA PHE A 59 -7.28 -1.60 -4.26
C PHE A 59 -8.23 -2.81 -4.37
N SER A 60 -7.91 -3.76 -5.25
CA SER A 60 -8.70 -4.98 -5.51
C SER A 60 -9.03 -5.78 -4.26
N MET A 61 -8.14 -5.78 -3.26
CA MET A 61 -8.30 -6.53 -2.01
C MET A 61 -9.40 -5.99 -1.09
N LEU A 62 -9.82 -4.73 -1.29
CA LEU A 62 -10.89 -4.10 -0.49
C LEU A 62 -12.12 -3.77 -1.33
N LEU A 63 -12.06 -4.00 -2.65
CA LEU A 63 -13.13 -3.59 -3.55
C LEU A 63 -14.45 -4.28 -3.19
N ILE A 64 -14.41 -5.55 -2.81
CA ILE A 64 -15.63 -6.32 -2.52
C ILE A 64 -16.24 -5.86 -1.19
N GLU A 65 -15.40 -5.64 -0.18
CA GLU A 65 -15.79 -5.15 1.14
C GLU A 65 -16.41 -3.74 1.04
N ILE A 66 -15.82 -2.86 0.23
CA ILE A 66 -16.39 -1.54 -0.04
C ILE A 66 -17.72 -1.69 -0.77
N GLN A 67 -17.76 -2.52 -1.82
CA GLN A 67 -18.97 -2.70 -2.63
C GLN A 67 -20.14 -3.27 -1.83
N ASP A 68 -19.88 -4.19 -0.89
CA ASP A 68 -20.90 -4.79 -0.01
C ASP A 68 -21.53 -3.76 0.95
N THR A 69 -20.86 -2.65 1.23
CA THR A 69 -21.39 -1.56 2.07
C THR A 69 -22.19 -0.50 1.29
N LEU A 70 -22.19 -0.57 -0.05
CA LEU A 70 -22.90 0.42 -0.86
C LEU A 70 -24.41 0.19 -0.79
N LYS A 71 -25.16 1.27 -0.58
CA LYS A 71 -26.62 1.22 -0.55
C LYS A 71 -27.19 1.17 -1.96
N SER A 72 -28.11 0.24 -2.20
CA SER A 72 -28.99 0.22 -3.37
C SER A 72 -30.29 1.00 -3.12
N PRO A 73 -30.90 1.64 -4.15
CA PRO A 73 -30.48 1.78 -5.56
C PRO A 73 -29.54 2.98 -5.84
N PRO A 74 -28.74 2.98 -6.95
CA PRO A 74 -28.61 1.94 -7.98
C PRO A 74 -27.72 0.77 -7.53
N SER A 75 -27.62 -0.28 -8.35
CA SER A 75 -26.84 -1.49 -8.03
C SER A 75 -25.39 -1.15 -7.62
N GLU A 76 -24.90 -1.88 -6.62
CA GLU A 76 -23.61 -1.64 -5.97
C GLU A 76 -22.47 -1.69 -7.00
N ASN A 77 -22.55 -2.60 -7.97
CA ASN A 77 -21.57 -2.71 -9.05
C ASN A 77 -21.51 -1.48 -9.97
N SER A 78 -22.63 -0.78 -10.17
CA SER A 78 -22.73 0.40 -11.05
C SER A 78 -22.10 1.61 -10.36
N THR A 79 -22.44 1.79 -9.08
CA THR A 79 -21.83 2.79 -8.21
C THR A 79 -20.33 2.54 -8.05
N MET A 80 -19.94 1.30 -7.75
CA MET A 80 -18.54 0.93 -7.56
C MET A 80 -17.73 1.06 -8.84
N LYS A 81 -18.30 0.76 -10.01
CA LYS A 81 -17.64 0.96 -11.31
C LYS A 81 -17.32 2.43 -11.55
N LYS A 82 -18.28 3.33 -11.33
CA LYS A 82 -18.05 4.78 -11.45
C LYS A 82 -16.98 5.25 -10.46
N ALA A 83 -17.13 4.87 -9.18
CA ALA A 83 -16.18 5.21 -8.13
C ALA A 83 -14.75 4.72 -8.45
N SER A 84 -14.62 3.50 -8.98
CA SER A 84 -13.33 2.92 -9.36
C SER A 84 -12.69 3.67 -10.54
N ILE A 85 -13.47 4.04 -11.57
CA ILE A 85 -12.96 4.81 -12.71
C ILE A 85 -12.43 6.16 -12.24
N TYR A 86 -13.21 6.90 -11.44
CA TYR A 86 -12.77 8.19 -10.92
C TYR A 86 -11.58 8.05 -9.96
N GLY A 87 -11.62 7.06 -9.06
CA GLY A 87 -10.58 6.83 -8.07
C GLY A 87 -9.24 6.46 -8.70
N ILE A 88 -9.23 5.48 -9.62
CA ILE A 88 -8.01 5.06 -10.33
C ILE A 88 -7.51 6.18 -11.24
N GLY A 89 -8.40 6.86 -11.96
CA GLY A 89 -8.03 7.97 -12.85
C GLY A 89 -7.35 9.10 -12.08
N LEU A 90 -7.97 9.56 -10.99
CA LEU A 90 -7.41 10.61 -10.14
C LEU A 90 -6.08 10.18 -9.51
N THR A 91 -6.01 8.96 -8.99
CA THR A 91 -4.79 8.43 -8.38
C THR A 91 -3.63 8.34 -9.38
N THR A 92 -3.92 7.88 -10.60
CA THR A 92 -2.95 7.81 -11.70
C THR A 92 -2.43 9.19 -12.09
N LEU A 93 -3.32 10.19 -12.18
CA LEU A 93 -2.93 11.56 -12.46
C LEU A 93 -1.93 12.07 -11.40
N PHE A 94 -2.22 11.86 -10.12
CA PHE A 94 -1.30 12.26 -9.05
C PHE A 94 0.02 11.50 -9.10
N TYR A 95 0.02 10.18 -9.31
CA TYR A 95 1.24 9.38 -9.39
C TYR A 95 2.17 9.80 -10.53
N ILE A 96 1.61 9.93 -11.74
CA ILE A 96 2.41 10.33 -12.90
C ILE A 96 2.92 11.75 -12.69
N SER A 97 2.06 12.67 -12.25
CA SER A 97 2.46 14.07 -12.06
C SER A 97 3.54 14.22 -10.99
N LEU A 98 3.38 13.57 -9.83
CA LEU A 98 4.39 13.58 -8.77
C LEU A 98 5.69 12.88 -9.18
N GLY A 99 5.59 11.74 -9.86
CA GLY A 99 6.76 11.01 -10.35
C GLY A 99 7.55 11.83 -11.37
N CYS A 100 6.87 12.39 -12.37
CA CYS A 100 7.51 13.19 -13.42
C CYS A 100 8.09 14.50 -12.86
N LEU A 101 7.33 15.26 -12.09
CA LEU A 101 7.79 16.55 -11.54
C LEU A 101 8.83 16.34 -10.45
N GLY A 102 8.64 15.36 -9.56
CA GLY A 102 9.63 15.00 -8.56
C GLY A 102 10.97 14.61 -9.20
N TYR A 103 10.93 13.78 -10.23
CA TYR A 103 12.12 13.39 -10.98
C TYR A 103 12.72 14.55 -11.79
N ALA A 104 11.92 15.46 -12.34
CA ALA A 104 12.42 16.67 -12.99
C ALA A 104 13.19 17.57 -11.99
N THR A 105 12.68 17.68 -10.77
CA THR A 105 13.18 18.56 -9.70
C THR A 105 14.41 18.00 -8.99
N PHE A 106 14.42 16.71 -8.66
CA PHE A 106 15.49 16.06 -7.89
C PHE A 106 16.39 15.16 -8.73
N GLY A 107 15.93 14.73 -9.89
CA GLY A 107 16.72 13.93 -10.82
C GLY A 107 17.11 12.57 -10.25
N ASN A 108 18.35 12.19 -10.49
CA ASN A 108 18.93 10.94 -10.00
C ASN A 108 19.00 10.87 -8.46
N ASP A 109 18.71 11.97 -7.77
CA ASP A 109 18.76 12.11 -6.31
C ASP A 109 17.36 12.11 -5.69
N THR A 110 16.34 11.69 -6.45
CA THR A 110 14.96 11.65 -5.98
C THR A 110 14.82 10.73 -4.76
N PRO A 111 14.35 11.23 -3.61
CA PRO A 111 14.15 10.41 -2.44
C PRO A 111 12.91 9.53 -2.58
N GLY A 112 12.89 8.41 -1.86
CA GLY A 112 11.74 7.49 -1.83
C GLY A 112 10.45 8.14 -1.30
N ASN A 113 10.57 9.00 -0.30
CA ASN A 113 9.50 9.90 0.13
C ASN A 113 9.79 11.30 -0.42
N ILE A 114 8.95 11.77 -1.34
CA ILE A 114 9.21 13.02 -2.06
C ILE A 114 9.38 14.23 -1.11
N LEU A 115 8.69 14.23 0.03
CA LEU A 115 8.77 15.33 0.98
C LEU A 115 10.11 15.42 1.71
N THR A 116 10.87 14.32 1.82
CA THR A 116 12.19 14.36 2.45
C THR A 116 13.23 15.05 1.57
N GLY A 117 12.91 15.33 0.31
CA GLY A 117 13.74 16.12 -0.60
C GLY A 117 13.66 17.62 -0.32
N PHE A 118 12.64 18.08 0.41
CA PHE A 118 12.43 19.50 0.71
C PHE A 118 12.91 19.83 2.13
N ARG A 119 13.58 20.98 2.29
CA ARG A 119 14.00 21.51 3.61
C ARG A 119 13.15 22.69 4.07
N LYS A 120 12.44 23.36 3.16
CA LYS A 120 11.60 24.53 3.43
C LYS A 120 10.40 24.57 2.45
N PRO A 121 9.28 25.20 2.84
CA PRO A 121 8.96 25.65 4.20
C PRO A 121 8.53 24.48 5.10
N ILE A 122 9.06 24.43 6.32
CA ILE A 122 8.90 23.29 7.26
C ILE A 122 7.42 23.08 7.65
N TRP A 123 6.70 24.17 7.94
CA TRP A 123 5.29 24.10 8.34
C TRP A 123 4.40 23.39 7.31
N LEU A 124 4.68 23.57 6.02
CA LEU A 124 3.90 22.97 4.95
C LEU A 124 4.21 21.48 4.79
N ILE A 125 5.47 21.11 4.98
CA ILE A 125 5.92 19.71 5.04
C ILE A 125 5.26 19.00 6.24
N ASP A 126 5.20 19.65 7.39
CA ASP A 126 4.56 19.10 8.60
C ASP A 126 3.06 18.88 8.42
N ILE A 127 2.35 19.84 7.79
CA ILE A 127 0.93 19.66 7.44
C ILE A 127 0.74 18.47 6.50
N ALA A 128 1.60 18.31 5.50
CA ALA A 128 1.51 17.20 4.57
C ALA A 128 1.78 15.84 5.26
N ASN A 129 2.77 15.77 6.14
CA ASN A 129 3.05 14.59 6.95
C ASN A 129 1.89 14.26 7.91
N LEU A 130 1.30 15.27 8.56
CA LEU A 130 0.12 15.10 9.41
C LEU A 130 -1.07 14.57 8.60
N ALA A 131 -1.27 15.07 7.38
CA ALA A 131 -2.33 14.58 6.49
C ALA A 131 -2.12 13.12 6.07
N VAL A 132 -0.88 12.65 5.92
CA VAL A 132 -0.60 11.22 5.72
C VAL A 132 -0.95 10.44 6.99
N LEU A 133 -0.57 10.93 8.17
CA LEU A 133 -0.86 10.26 9.43
C LEU A 133 -2.37 10.06 9.63
N ILE A 134 -3.18 11.11 9.42
CA ILE A 134 -4.64 11.05 9.53
C ILE A 134 -5.21 10.04 8.51
N HIS A 135 -4.73 10.09 7.27
CA HIS A 135 -5.14 9.15 6.22
C HIS A 135 -4.82 7.68 6.60
N LEU A 136 -3.60 7.42 7.08
CA LEU A 136 -3.16 6.08 7.47
C LEU A 136 -3.91 5.56 8.70
N PHE A 137 -4.30 6.44 9.63
CA PHE A 137 -5.13 6.04 10.77
C PHE A 137 -6.47 5.47 10.30
N GLY A 138 -7.14 6.15 9.36
CA GLY A 138 -8.37 5.65 8.74
C GLY A 138 -8.17 4.37 7.94
N ALA A 139 -7.11 4.31 7.12
CA ALA A 139 -6.78 3.14 6.34
C ALA A 139 -6.51 1.91 7.23
N TYR A 140 -5.73 2.08 8.30
CA TYR A 140 -5.43 1.02 9.26
C TYR A 140 -6.70 0.37 9.81
N GLN A 141 -7.70 1.18 10.18
CA GLN A 141 -8.97 0.64 10.65
C GLN A 141 -9.65 -0.21 9.58
N LEU A 142 -9.74 0.27 8.34
CA LEU A 142 -10.36 -0.48 7.23
C LEU A 142 -9.64 -1.81 6.95
N PHE A 143 -8.31 -1.82 6.92
CA PHE A 143 -7.52 -3.03 6.65
C PHE A 143 -7.49 -4.02 7.84
N ALA A 144 -7.56 -3.53 9.08
CA ALA A 144 -7.51 -4.38 10.26
C ALA A 144 -8.85 -5.11 10.52
N GLN A 145 -10.01 -4.52 10.18
CA GLN A 145 -11.31 -5.15 10.48
C GLN A 145 -11.49 -6.55 9.87
N PRO A 146 -11.19 -6.81 8.58
CA PRO A 146 -11.34 -8.15 8.00
C PRO A 146 -10.43 -9.19 8.67
N ILE A 147 -9.19 -8.81 8.99
CA ILE A 147 -8.24 -9.65 9.74
C ILE A 147 -8.83 -9.98 11.12
N PHE A 148 -9.41 -8.96 11.77
CA PHE A 148 -10.04 -9.12 13.07
C PHE A 148 -11.25 -10.04 13.03
N ALA A 149 -12.14 -9.87 12.05
CA ALA A 149 -13.29 -10.72 11.85
C ALA A 149 -12.88 -12.19 11.62
N PHE A 150 -11.85 -12.42 10.79
CA PHE A 150 -11.37 -13.77 10.48
C PHE A 150 -10.84 -14.49 11.72
N TYR A 151 -9.93 -13.87 12.49
CA TYR A 151 -9.39 -14.53 13.68
C TYR A 151 -10.47 -14.74 14.75
N GLU A 152 -11.39 -13.78 14.92
CA GLU A 152 -12.46 -13.86 15.92
C GLU A 152 -13.41 -15.02 15.61
N GLN A 153 -13.84 -15.14 14.35
CA GLN A 153 -14.70 -16.23 13.89
C GLN A 153 -13.98 -17.59 14.00
N TRP A 154 -12.71 -17.65 13.60
CA TRP A 154 -11.92 -18.87 13.71
C TRP A 154 -11.77 -19.32 15.17
N SER A 155 -11.44 -18.38 16.07
CA SER A 155 -11.27 -18.67 17.50
C SER A 155 -12.58 -19.12 18.14
N ALA A 156 -13.70 -18.46 17.80
CA ALA A 156 -15.03 -18.82 18.28
C ALA A 156 -15.46 -20.23 17.80
N LYS A 157 -15.13 -20.61 16.56
CA LYS A 157 -15.41 -21.94 16.01
C LYS A 157 -14.54 -23.02 16.64
N LYS A 158 -13.27 -22.72 16.91
CA LYS A 158 -12.31 -23.71 17.43
C LYS A 158 -12.47 -23.97 18.93
N TRP A 159 -12.87 -22.96 19.70
CA TRP A 159 -13.07 -23.07 21.15
C TRP A 159 -14.47 -22.61 21.58
N PRO A 160 -15.52 -23.37 21.23
CA PRO A 160 -16.91 -22.96 21.48
C PRO A 160 -17.27 -22.87 22.98
N ASN A 161 -16.60 -23.66 23.83
CA ASN A 161 -16.91 -23.76 25.27
C ASN A 161 -16.01 -22.89 26.16
N ALA A 162 -15.01 -22.21 25.59
CA ALA A 162 -14.11 -21.38 26.37
C ALA A 162 -14.77 -20.00 26.61
N GLY A 163 -15.28 -19.81 27.83
CA GLY A 163 -15.95 -18.57 28.24
C GLY A 163 -15.13 -17.30 28.01
N PHE A 164 -13.80 -17.40 27.93
CA PHE A 164 -12.90 -16.30 27.58
C PHE A 164 -13.21 -15.64 26.22
N PHE A 165 -13.66 -16.41 25.22
CA PHE A 165 -13.94 -15.91 23.88
C PHE A 165 -15.35 -15.31 23.72
N GLN A 166 -16.30 -15.70 24.57
CA GLN A 166 -17.71 -15.29 24.45
C GLN A 166 -18.18 -14.33 25.55
N ARG A 167 -17.43 -14.18 26.66
CA ARG A 167 -17.85 -13.35 27.79
C ARG A 167 -17.74 -11.86 27.43
N VAL A 168 -18.90 -11.23 27.31
CA VAL A 168 -19.05 -9.79 27.07
C VAL A 168 -19.09 -9.08 28.42
N TYR A 169 -18.12 -8.20 28.65
CA TYR A 169 -18.06 -7.32 29.81
C TYR A 169 -18.73 -5.98 29.45
N THR A 170 -19.61 -5.51 30.32
CA THR A 170 -20.29 -4.21 30.19
C THR A 170 -19.73 -3.24 31.22
N LEU A 171 -19.04 -2.19 30.76
CA LEU A 171 -18.66 -1.06 31.60
C LEU A 171 -19.66 0.06 31.41
N ASN A 172 -20.28 0.48 32.51
CA ASN A 172 -21.14 1.67 32.53
C ASN A 172 -20.24 2.90 32.80
N LEU A 173 -20.24 3.85 31.87
CA LEU A 173 -19.45 5.07 32.00
C LEU A 173 -20.06 6.00 33.06
N PRO A 174 -19.25 6.61 33.95
CA PRO A 174 -19.75 7.42 35.05
C PRO A 174 -20.47 8.71 34.62
N PHE A 175 -20.28 9.20 33.38
CA PHE A 175 -20.80 10.48 32.89
C PHE A 175 -21.87 10.39 31.79
N SER A 176 -22.37 9.21 31.43
CA SER A 176 -23.45 9.10 30.44
C SER A 176 -24.34 7.89 30.71
N LYS A 177 -25.58 8.12 31.19
CA LYS A 177 -26.58 7.08 31.50
C LYS A 177 -27.01 6.24 30.29
N SER A 178 -26.59 6.59 29.07
CA SER A 178 -27.03 5.93 27.82
C SER A 178 -25.92 5.19 27.07
N ARG A 179 -24.64 5.27 27.50
CA ARG A 179 -23.53 4.60 26.81
C ARG A 179 -22.90 3.52 27.69
N SER A 180 -23.28 2.26 27.46
CA SER A 180 -22.56 1.10 27.98
C SER A 180 -21.50 0.65 26.96
N ILE A 181 -20.24 0.50 27.41
CA ILE A 181 -19.19 -0.07 26.57
C ILE A 181 -19.22 -1.58 26.76
N LYS A 182 -19.54 -2.31 25.70
CA LYS A 182 -19.46 -3.77 25.64
C LYS A 182 -18.12 -4.16 25.02
N PHE A 183 -17.31 -4.91 25.74
CA PHE A 183 -16.06 -5.46 25.20
C PHE A 183 -15.85 -6.90 25.66
N THR A 184 -15.14 -7.66 24.84
CA THR A 184 -14.69 -9.02 25.16
C THR A 184 -13.20 -8.95 25.44
N LEU A 185 -12.74 -9.47 26.59
CA LEU A 185 -11.32 -9.43 26.97
C LEU A 185 -10.41 -10.05 25.90
N CYS A 186 -10.85 -11.14 25.29
CA CYS A 186 -10.13 -11.78 24.18
C CYS A 186 -9.90 -10.82 23.00
N LYS A 187 -10.91 -10.03 22.61
CA LYS A 187 -10.79 -9.06 21.51
C LYS A 187 -9.83 -7.94 21.87
N LEU A 188 -9.86 -7.47 23.12
CA LEU A 188 -8.96 -6.44 23.61
C LEU A 188 -7.50 -6.93 23.54
N ILE A 189 -7.21 -8.09 24.12
CA ILE A 189 -5.85 -8.65 24.17
C ILE A 189 -5.32 -8.93 22.76
N LEU A 190 -6.10 -9.60 21.90
CA LEU A 190 -5.64 -9.98 20.56
C LEU A 190 -5.43 -8.77 19.65
N ARG A 191 -6.30 -7.76 19.72
CA ARG A 191 -6.11 -6.51 18.94
C ARG A 191 -4.91 -5.72 19.43
N THR A 192 -4.71 -5.61 20.75
CA THR A 192 -3.52 -4.94 21.31
C THR A 192 -2.24 -5.70 20.95
N LEU A 193 -2.24 -7.03 21.02
CA LEU A 193 -1.10 -7.85 20.60
C LEU A 193 -0.79 -7.65 19.12
N PHE A 194 -1.80 -7.62 18.25
CA PHE A 194 -1.62 -7.36 16.82
C PHE A 194 -1.00 -5.98 16.55
N VAL A 195 -1.48 -4.93 17.23
CA VAL A 195 -0.90 -3.58 17.13
C VAL A 195 0.55 -3.58 17.63
N LEU A 196 0.84 -4.26 18.74
CA LEU A 196 2.20 -4.33 19.30
C LEU A 196 3.16 -5.03 18.34
N VAL A 197 2.77 -6.20 17.81
CA VAL A 197 3.57 -6.96 16.85
C VAL A 197 3.83 -6.16 15.58
N THR A 198 2.80 -5.55 14.99
CA THR A 198 2.96 -4.74 13.77
C THR A 198 3.84 -3.51 14.00
N THR A 199 3.77 -2.89 15.19
CA THR A 199 4.64 -1.78 15.59
C THR A 199 6.09 -2.22 15.72
N VAL A 200 6.36 -3.36 16.37
CA VAL A 200 7.71 -3.91 16.50
C VAL A 200 8.29 -4.23 15.12
N VAL A 201 7.51 -4.87 14.24
CA VAL A 201 7.95 -5.16 12.87
C VAL A 201 8.27 -3.87 12.10
N ALA A 202 7.45 -2.82 12.23
CA ALA A 202 7.69 -1.53 11.61
C ALA A 202 8.97 -0.85 12.14
N MET A 203 9.29 -1.01 13.44
CA MET A 203 10.54 -0.52 14.02
C MET A 203 11.77 -1.29 13.55
N MET A 204 11.62 -2.58 13.21
CA MET A 204 12.72 -3.43 12.74
C MET A 204 13.07 -3.24 11.26
N LEU A 205 12.12 -2.77 10.43
CA LEU A 205 12.26 -2.69 8.98
C LEU A 205 12.15 -1.23 8.48
N PRO A 206 13.21 -0.41 8.59
CA PRO A 206 13.15 1.00 8.23
C PRO A 206 13.19 1.28 6.70
N PHE A 207 13.24 0.25 5.86
CA PHE A 207 13.32 0.35 4.39
C PHE A 207 11.93 0.25 3.74
N PHE A 208 11.16 1.32 3.85
CA PHE A 208 9.76 1.40 3.39
C PHE A 208 9.56 0.91 1.94
N ASN A 209 10.36 1.41 0.99
CA ASN A 209 10.21 1.07 -0.43
C ASN A 209 10.42 -0.42 -0.71
N ALA A 210 11.40 -1.05 -0.06
CA ALA A 210 11.67 -2.46 -0.29
C ALA A 210 10.55 -3.35 0.24
N VAL A 211 10.02 -3.03 1.42
CA VAL A 211 8.87 -3.73 2.01
C VAL A 211 7.62 -3.55 1.14
N VAL A 212 7.33 -2.31 0.74
CA VAL A 212 6.17 -2.00 -0.09
C VAL A 212 6.27 -2.67 -1.46
N GLY A 213 7.45 -2.67 -2.08
CA GLY A 213 7.69 -3.36 -3.35
C GLY A 213 7.47 -4.87 -3.23
N LEU A 214 7.91 -5.48 -2.13
CA LEU A 214 7.72 -6.91 -1.86
C LEU A 214 6.23 -7.23 -1.67
N LEU A 215 5.53 -6.48 -0.82
CA LEU A 215 4.11 -6.68 -0.56
C LEU A 215 3.27 -6.46 -1.83
N GLY A 216 3.61 -5.43 -2.61
CA GLY A 216 3.00 -5.15 -3.91
C GLY A 216 3.17 -6.32 -4.86
N ALA A 217 4.40 -6.83 -5.02
CA ALA A 217 4.69 -7.92 -5.93
C ALA A 217 4.02 -9.24 -5.51
N LEU A 218 4.01 -9.56 -4.21
CA LEU A 218 3.33 -10.74 -3.65
C LEU A 218 1.81 -10.69 -3.79
N GLY A 219 1.20 -9.52 -3.54
CA GLY A 219 -0.25 -9.35 -3.63
C GLY A 219 -0.76 -9.24 -5.07
N PHE A 220 0.02 -8.61 -5.96
CA PHE A 220 -0.44 -8.22 -7.30
C PHE A 220 -0.88 -9.40 -8.17
N TRP A 221 -0.02 -10.38 -8.41
CA TRP A 221 -0.39 -11.50 -9.28
C TRP A 221 -1.56 -12.33 -8.74
N PRO A 222 -1.53 -12.88 -7.51
CA PRO A 222 -2.60 -13.76 -7.06
C PRO A 222 -3.92 -13.02 -6.84
N LEU A 223 -3.90 -11.85 -6.21
CA LEU A 223 -5.11 -11.16 -5.74
C LEU A 223 -5.68 -10.18 -6.76
N THR A 224 -4.83 -9.50 -7.54
CA THR A 224 -5.29 -8.48 -8.50
C THR A 224 -5.47 -9.03 -9.91
N VAL A 225 -4.67 -10.03 -10.29
CA VAL A 225 -4.68 -10.55 -11.67
C VAL A 225 -5.31 -11.94 -11.75
N TYR A 226 -4.67 -12.95 -11.17
CA TYR A 226 -5.01 -14.35 -11.37
C TYR A 226 -6.41 -14.69 -10.85
N TYR A 227 -6.72 -14.34 -9.59
CA TYR A 227 -7.99 -14.71 -8.99
C TYR A 227 -9.20 -14.01 -9.65
N PRO A 228 -9.21 -12.67 -9.85
CA PRO A 228 -10.33 -12.01 -10.53
C PRO A 228 -10.51 -12.46 -11.98
N MET A 229 -9.40 -12.69 -12.69
CA MET A 229 -9.44 -13.16 -14.07
C MET A 229 -9.97 -14.60 -14.17
N SER A 230 -9.56 -15.48 -13.25
CA SER A 230 -10.07 -16.86 -13.17
C SER A 230 -11.56 -16.88 -12.86
N MET A 231 -11.99 -16.05 -11.91
CA MET A 231 -13.41 -15.86 -11.58
C MET A 231 -14.19 -15.37 -12.81
N TYR A 232 -13.67 -14.38 -13.54
CA TYR A 232 -14.29 -13.87 -14.76
C TYR A 232 -14.41 -14.93 -15.85
N MET A 233 -13.34 -15.71 -16.12
CA MET A 233 -13.37 -16.79 -17.11
C MET A 233 -14.41 -17.86 -16.76
N SER A 234 -14.53 -18.21 -15.47
CA SER A 234 -15.51 -19.17 -14.98
C SER A 234 -16.94 -18.65 -15.11
N GLN A 235 -17.21 -17.41 -14.69
CA GLN A 235 -18.54 -16.81 -14.73
C GLN A 235 -19.01 -16.53 -16.16
N ALA A 236 -18.13 -16.04 -17.02
CA ALA A 236 -18.43 -15.76 -18.43
C ALA A 236 -18.38 -17.01 -19.32
N LYS A 237 -18.12 -18.21 -18.76
CA LYS A 237 -18.04 -19.50 -19.47
C LYS A 237 -17.18 -19.44 -20.73
N ILE A 238 -16.03 -18.77 -20.66
CA ILE A 238 -15.14 -18.60 -21.81
C ILE A 238 -14.54 -19.95 -22.19
N LYS A 239 -14.71 -20.38 -23.45
CA LYS A 239 -14.20 -21.68 -23.89
C LYS A 239 -12.67 -21.65 -23.94
N LYS A 240 -12.03 -22.74 -23.47
CA LYS A 240 -10.57 -22.92 -23.56
C LYS A 240 -10.11 -22.76 -25.02
N ARG A 241 -8.93 -22.17 -25.21
CA ARG A 241 -8.30 -21.88 -26.52
C ARG A 241 -9.00 -20.85 -27.41
N GLN A 242 -10.11 -20.24 -26.99
CA GLN A 242 -10.59 -19.03 -27.67
C GLN A 242 -9.56 -17.90 -27.53
N PHE A 243 -9.50 -17.00 -28.53
CA PHE A 243 -8.57 -15.87 -28.53
C PHE A 243 -8.59 -15.09 -27.21
N LYS A 244 -9.78 -14.78 -26.69
CA LYS A 244 -9.97 -14.08 -25.40
C LYS A 244 -9.39 -14.86 -24.22
N TRP A 245 -9.54 -16.19 -24.20
CA TRP A 245 -8.94 -17.02 -23.16
C TRP A 245 -7.41 -16.98 -23.24
N VAL A 246 -6.83 -17.13 -24.44
CA VAL A 246 -5.38 -17.06 -24.64
C VAL A 246 -4.84 -15.70 -24.23
N MET A 247 -5.50 -14.61 -24.63
CA MET A 247 -5.12 -13.24 -24.26
C MET A 247 -5.08 -13.05 -22.74
N LEU A 248 -6.10 -13.52 -22.02
CA LEU A 248 -6.16 -13.44 -20.57
C LEU A 248 -5.04 -14.28 -19.91
N GLN A 249 -4.79 -15.50 -20.40
CA GLN A 249 -3.71 -16.33 -19.88
C GLN A 249 -2.33 -15.71 -20.10
N VAL A 250 -2.06 -15.16 -21.30
CA VAL A 250 -0.80 -14.47 -21.60
C VAL A 250 -0.63 -13.26 -20.68
N LEU A 251 -1.67 -12.45 -20.48
CA LEU A 251 -1.64 -11.32 -19.55
C LEU A 251 -1.31 -11.78 -18.12
N SER A 252 -1.94 -12.86 -17.63
CA SER A 252 -1.66 -13.40 -16.31
C SER A 252 -0.23 -13.90 -16.17
N LEU A 253 0.33 -14.56 -17.19
CA LEU A 253 1.71 -15.03 -17.20
C LEU A 253 2.72 -13.89 -17.23
N VAL A 254 2.46 -12.83 -18.00
CA VAL A 254 3.31 -11.63 -18.01
C VAL A 254 3.29 -10.95 -16.64
N CYS A 255 2.11 -10.80 -16.03
CA CYS A 255 2.00 -10.26 -14.67
C CYS A 255 2.69 -11.14 -13.63
N LEU A 256 2.66 -12.47 -13.79
CA LEU A 256 3.39 -13.40 -12.91
C LEU A 256 4.89 -13.14 -13.01
N PHE A 257 5.41 -13.06 -14.23
CA PHE A 257 6.83 -12.79 -14.47
C PHE A 257 7.25 -11.45 -13.84
N ILE A 258 6.47 -10.39 -14.04
CA ILE A 258 6.70 -9.07 -13.43
C ILE A 258 6.72 -9.17 -11.90
N SER A 259 5.75 -9.86 -11.30
CA SER A 259 5.72 -10.11 -9.85
C SER A 259 6.96 -10.86 -9.36
N LEU A 260 7.42 -11.89 -10.08
CA LEU A 260 8.60 -12.67 -9.68
C LEU A 260 9.88 -11.84 -9.71
N VAL A 261 10.13 -11.08 -10.78
CA VAL A 261 11.32 -10.21 -10.84
C VAL A 261 11.26 -9.12 -9.78
N ALA A 262 10.08 -8.55 -9.51
CA ALA A 262 9.89 -7.55 -8.46
C ALA A 262 10.15 -8.11 -7.06
N ILE A 263 9.72 -9.35 -6.77
CA ILE A 263 10.05 -10.04 -5.52
C ILE A 263 11.56 -10.18 -5.38
N ILE A 264 12.26 -10.62 -6.43
CA ILE A 264 13.72 -10.77 -6.41
C ILE A 264 14.40 -9.42 -6.13
N GLY A 265 14.00 -8.35 -6.82
CA GLY A 265 14.54 -7.01 -6.61
C GLY A 265 14.32 -6.51 -5.18
N SER A 266 13.09 -6.65 -4.65
CA SER A 266 12.78 -6.25 -3.28
C SER A 266 13.55 -7.05 -2.24
N VAL A 267 13.67 -8.38 -2.39
CA VAL A 267 14.42 -9.23 -1.44
C VAL A 267 15.91 -8.90 -1.48
N ALA A 268 16.47 -8.67 -2.67
CA ALA A 268 17.87 -8.25 -2.82
C ALA A 268 18.13 -6.93 -2.10
N ASP A 269 17.25 -5.94 -2.28
CA ASP A 269 17.38 -4.64 -1.62
C ASP A 269 17.21 -4.71 -0.10
N ILE A 270 16.24 -5.50 0.40
CA ILE A 270 16.10 -5.78 1.84
C ILE A 270 17.38 -6.39 2.40
N THR A 271 17.95 -7.37 1.71
CA THR A 271 19.16 -8.07 2.15
C THR A 271 20.36 -7.11 2.20
N GLU A 272 20.48 -6.22 1.21
CA GLU A 272 21.55 -5.22 1.19
C GLU A 272 21.41 -4.21 2.33
N HIS A 273 20.21 -3.68 2.54
CA HIS A 273 19.94 -2.78 3.67
C HIS A 273 20.19 -3.45 5.02
N LEU A 274 19.82 -4.73 5.19
CA LEU A 274 20.04 -5.47 6.43
C LEU A 274 21.51 -5.67 6.79
N LYS A 275 22.42 -5.78 5.80
CA LYS A 275 23.88 -5.86 6.07
C LYS A 275 24.41 -4.60 6.75
N HIS A 276 23.77 -3.46 6.51
CA HIS A 276 24.19 -2.16 7.03
C HIS A 276 23.26 -1.61 8.12
N ALA A 277 22.17 -2.32 8.44
CA ALA A 277 21.20 -1.89 9.43
C ALA A 277 21.69 -2.16 10.85
N GLU A 278 21.80 -1.12 11.66
CA GLU A 278 21.86 -1.25 13.10
C GLU A 278 20.41 -1.35 13.61
N LEU A 279 19.99 -2.57 13.97
CA LEU A 279 18.65 -2.83 14.51
C LEU A 279 18.34 -1.84 15.65
N PHE A 280 17.17 -1.20 15.59
CA PHE A 280 16.66 -0.23 16.56
C PHE A 280 17.36 1.14 16.63
N LYS A 281 18.26 1.50 15.70
CA LYS A 281 18.75 2.89 15.59
C LYS A 281 17.94 3.71 14.59
N ILE A 282 17.19 4.68 15.09
CA ILE A 282 16.55 5.73 14.28
C ILE A 282 17.57 6.87 14.14
N LYS A 283 18.15 7.04 12.94
CA LYS A 283 18.86 8.29 12.62
C LYS A 283 17.79 9.35 12.35
N LEU A 284 17.60 10.24 13.33
CA LEU A 284 16.79 11.46 13.23
C LEU A 284 17.43 12.45 12.24
#